data_AF-K8AA61-F1
#
_entry.id   AF-K8AA61-F1
#
_cell.length_a   1.000
_cell.length_b   1.000
_cell.length_c   1.000
_cell.angle_alpha   90.00
_cell.angle_beta   90.00
_cell.angle_gamma   90.00
#
_symmetry.space_group_name_H-M   'P 1'
#
loop_
_entity.id
_entity.type
_entity.pdbx_description
1 polymer ?
#
loop_
_entity_poly.entity_id
_entity_poly.type
_entity_poly.pdbx_seq_one_letter_code
_entity_poly.pdbx_strand_id
1 'polypeptide(L)'
;MAEVFFTLSSIVLVLMGIYFIISFQMERAAKFKAAAIRVDARILEMRYSSSSDSGSVTYKMKVTFTTDRGPETAVGSATLSPPDMIYVKDHKTIPTYYLKDNPQKILIAADEIPDLLSQ
;
A
#
# COMPACT_ATOMS: atom_id res chain seq x y z
N MET A 1 26.98 19.39 -33.54
CA MET A 1 26.90 17.92 -33.56
C MET A 1 27.20 17.32 -32.18
N ALA A 2 28.35 17.61 -31.55
CA ALA A 2 28.71 17.03 -30.24
C ALA A 2 27.77 17.43 -29.07
N GLU A 3 27.33 18.68 -28.98
CA GLU A 3 26.44 19.15 -27.90
C GLU A 3 25.10 18.41 -27.84
N VAL A 4 24.51 18.09 -29.00
CA VAL A 4 23.24 17.35 -29.11
C VAL A 4 23.39 15.90 -28.63
N PHE A 5 24.55 15.28 -28.88
CA PHE A 5 24.86 13.94 -28.39
C PHE A 5 25.02 13.91 -26.86
N PHE A 6 25.68 14.91 -26.27
CA PHE A 6 25.82 15.01 -24.81
C PHE A 6 24.48 15.28 -24.11
N THR A 7 23.61 16.09 -24.71
CA THR A 7 22.25 16.32 -24.16
C THR A 7 21.39 15.06 -24.26
N LEU A 8 21.39 14.34 -25.38
CA LEU A 8 20.66 13.07 -25.50
C LEU A 8 21.18 12.03 -24.52
N SER A 9 22.50 11.87 -24.37
CA SER A 9 23.07 10.87 -23.45
C SER A 9 22.74 11.21 -21.99
N SER A 10 22.72 12.49 -21.63
CA SER A 10 22.31 12.97 -20.31
C SER A 10 20.84 12.63 -20.01
N ILE A 11 19.93 12.89 -20.96
CA ILE A 11 18.51 12.58 -20.81
C ILE A 11 18.28 11.06 -20.64
N VAL A 12 18.97 10.24 -21.43
CA VAL A 12 18.88 8.78 -21.33
C VAL A 12 19.37 8.27 -19.97
N LEU A 13 20.46 8.82 -19.44
CA LEU A 13 20.97 8.47 -18.11
C LEU A 13 19.99 8.85 -16.99
N VAL A 14 19.34 10.01 -17.10
CA VAL A 14 18.31 10.44 -16.13
C VAL A 14 17.11 9.51 -16.17
N LEU A 15 16.61 9.17 -17.36
CA LEU A 15 15.48 8.25 -17.52
C LEU A 15 15.82 6.83 -17.02
N MET A 16 17.04 6.35 -17.27
CA MET A 16 17.51 5.06 -16.78
C MET A 16 17.62 5.05 -15.25
N GLY A 17 18.10 6.15 -14.65
CA GLY A 17 18.16 6.32 -13.20
C GLY A 17 16.77 6.30 -12.56
N ILE A 18 15.81 7.03 -13.13
CA ILE A 18 14.41 7.04 -12.65
C ILE A 18 13.78 5.65 -12.77
N TYR A 19 13.96 4.97 -13.92
CA TYR A 19 13.47 3.62 -14.12
C TYR A 19 14.01 2.66 -13.06
N PHE A 20 15.32 2.66 -12.83
CA PHE A 20 15.96 1.78 -11.85
C PHE A 20 15.44 2.01 -10.42
N ILE A 21 15.21 3.26 -10.03
CA ILE A 21 14.64 3.59 -8.71
C ILE A 21 13.22 3.02 -8.57
N ILE A 22 12.38 3.18 -9.60
CA ILE A 22 11.00 2.66 -9.58
C ILE A 22 10.99 1.12 -9.55
N SER A 23 11.82 0.46 -10.37
CA SER A 23 11.93 -1.01 -10.40
C SER A 23 12.37 -1.57 -9.05
N PHE A 24 13.34 -0.93 -8.39
CA PHE A 24 13.85 -1.38 -7.09
C PHE A 24 12.80 -1.26 -5.96
N GLN A 25 11.99 -0.19 -5.99
CA GLN A 25 10.87 -0.01 -5.05
C GLN A 25 9.77 -1.07 -5.28
N MET A 26 9.41 -1.32 -6.55
CA MET A 26 8.44 -2.34 -6.94
C MET A 26 8.85 -3.73 -6.45
N GLU A 27 10.11 -4.12 -6.63
CA GLU A 27 10.61 -5.41 -6.17
C GLU A 27 10.51 -5.58 -4.64
N ARG A 28 10.75 -4.53 -3.85
CA ARG A 28 10.63 -4.61 -2.39
C ARG A 28 9.18 -4.78 -1.95
N ALA A 29 8.25 -4.06 -2.57
CA ALA A 29 6.82 -4.20 -2.31
C ALA A 29 6.31 -5.59 -2.71
N ALA A 30 6.74 -6.09 -3.88
CA ALA A 30 6.42 -7.43 -4.36
C ALA A 30 7.00 -8.52 -3.45
N LYS A 31 8.26 -8.38 -3.00
CA LYS A 31 8.88 -9.31 -2.05
C LYS A 31 8.16 -9.31 -0.70
N PHE A 32 7.66 -8.15 -0.24
CA PHE A 32 6.83 -8.09 0.96
C PHE A 32 5.50 -8.80 0.74
N LYS A 33 4.78 -8.54 -0.37
CA LYS A 33 3.53 -9.25 -0.70
C LYS A 33 3.73 -10.76 -0.87
N ALA A 34 4.86 -11.20 -1.43
CA ALA A 34 5.18 -12.62 -1.65
C ALA A 34 5.54 -13.37 -0.37
N ALA A 35 6.15 -12.70 0.62
CA ALA A 35 6.49 -13.29 1.91
C ALA A 35 5.40 -13.10 2.98
N ALA A 36 4.45 -12.19 2.73
CA ALA A 36 3.36 -11.89 3.65
C ALA A 36 2.12 -12.73 3.34
N ILE A 37 1.33 -12.98 4.37
CA ILE A 37 0.08 -13.72 4.27
C ILE A 37 -1.05 -12.69 4.16
N ARG A 38 -1.87 -12.83 3.12
CA ARG A 38 -3.07 -12.00 2.91
C ARG A 38 -4.19 -12.45 3.87
N VAL A 39 -4.79 -11.50 4.57
CA VAL A 39 -5.96 -11.70 5.43
C VAL A 39 -6.90 -10.50 5.34
N ASP A 40 -8.19 -10.74 5.50
CA ASP A 40 -9.16 -9.67 5.67
C ASP A 40 -9.17 -9.26 7.15
N ALA A 41 -8.43 -8.20 7.46
CA ALA A 41 -8.31 -7.72 8.82
C ALA A 41 -9.52 -6.85 9.18
N ARG A 42 -10.05 -7.03 10.39
CA ARG A 42 -11.16 -6.24 10.90
C ARG A 42 -10.64 -4.96 11.52
N ILE A 43 -11.27 -3.85 11.18
CA ILE A 43 -10.85 -2.52 11.63
C ILE A 43 -11.43 -2.28 13.03
N LEU A 44 -10.54 -2.00 13.99
CA LEU A 44 -10.90 -1.64 15.36
C LEU A 44 -10.96 -0.13 15.54
N GLU A 45 -9.98 0.59 15.01
CA GLU A 45 -9.87 2.04 15.14
C GLU A 45 -9.32 2.63 13.85
N MET A 46 -9.87 3.75 13.41
CA MET A 46 -9.32 4.56 12.33
C MET A 46 -9.02 5.95 12.86
N ARG A 47 -7.77 6.37 12.77
CA ARG A 47 -7.34 7.72 13.10
C ARG A 47 -6.91 8.43 11.82
N TYR A 48 -7.46 9.61 11.61
CA TYR A 48 -7.01 10.52 10.56
C TYR A 48 -5.53 10.86 10.75
N SER A 49 -4.75 10.77 9.68
CA SER A 49 -3.33 11.14 9.69
C SER A 49 -3.08 12.36 8.81
N SER A 50 -3.47 12.29 7.54
CA SER A 50 -3.27 13.38 6.57
C SER A 50 -4.21 13.21 5.38
N SER A 51 -4.43 14.27 4.62
CA SER A 51 -5.17 14.26 3.36
C SER A 51 -4.27 14.74 2.23
N SER A 52 -4.59 14.30 1.02
CA SER A 52 -4.02 14.81 -0.23
C SER A 52 -5.01 15.77 -0.90
N ASP A 53 -4.50 16.65 -1.76
CA ASP A 53 -5.33 17.59 -2.52
C ASP A 53 -6.28 16.89 -3.52
N SER A 54 -6.00 15.63 -3.87
CA SER A 54 -6.88 14.78 -4.70
C SER A 54 -8.06 14.17 -3.95
N GLY A 55 -8.25 14.49 -2.66
CA GLY A 55 -9.33 13.96 -1.83
C GLY A 55 -9.07 12.56 -1.27
N SER A 56 -7.89 11.98 -1.50
CA SER A 56 -7.48 10.73 -0.83
C SER A 56 -6.99 11.03 0.58
N VAL A 57 -7.38 10.21 1.55
CA VAL A 57 -7.09 10.42 2.97
C VAL A 57 -6.26 9.26 3.51
N THR A 58 -5.16 9.60 4.16
CA THR A 58 -4.31 8.65 4.87
C THR A 58 -4.81 8.45 6.28
N TYR A 59 -5.19 7.21 6.59
CA TYR A 59 -5.64 6.78 7.91
C TYR A 59 -4.59 5.88 8.55
N LYS A 60 -4.38 6.07 9.85
CA LYS A 60 -3.74 5.09 10.72
C LYS A 60 -4.83 4.18 11.26
N MET A 61 -4.77 2.91 10.91
CA MET A 61 -5.80 1.93 11.20
C MET A 61 -5.24 0.89 12.15
N LYS A 62 -5.92 0.67 13.28
CA LYS A 62 -5.68 -0.48 14.14
C LYS A 62 -6.58 -1.61 13.66
N VAL A 63 -6.00 -2.71 13.25
CA VAL A 63 -6.71 -3.86 12.71
C VAL A 63 -6.46 -5.11 13.54
N THR A 64 -7.42 -6.01 13.57
CA THR A 64 -7.33 -7.33 14.20
C THR A 64 -7.55 -8.42 13.16
N PHE A 65 -6.75 -9.47 13.22
CA PHE A 65 -6.84 -10.61 12.31
C PHE A 65 -6.39 -11.88 12.99
N THR A 66 -6.89 -13.02 12.51
CA THR A 66 -6.53 -14.33 13.06
C THR A 66 -5.29 -14.85 12.34
N THR A 67 -4.27 -15.21 13.11
CA THR A 67 -3.08 -15.93 12.64
C THR A 67 -3.14 -17.38 13.08
N ASP A 68 -2.22 -18.22 12.57
CA ASP A 68 -2.04 -19.61 13.03
C ASP A 68 -1.84 -19.73 14.56
N ARG A 69 -1.39 -18.65 15.22
CA ARG A 69 -1.12 -18.60 16.67
C ARG A 69 -2.25 -17.98 17.49
N GLY A 70 -3.29 -17.48 16.84
CA GLY A 70 -4.42 -16.79 17.47
C GLY A 70 -4.68 -15.39 16.92
N PRO A 71 -5.65 -14.66 17.51
CA PRO A 71 -5.98 -13.31 17.10
C PRO A 71 -4.87 -12.32 17.49
N GLU A 72 -4.37 -11.59 16.50
CA GLU A 72 -3.33 -10.58 16.64
C GLU A 72 -3.87 -9.21 16.28
N THR A 73 -3.29 -8.16 16.88
CA THR A 73 -3.61 -6.77 16.54
C THR A 73 -2.39 -6.03 16.05
N ALA A 74 -2.56 -5.30 14.95
CA ALA A 74 -1.49 -4.51 14.36
C ALA A 74 -2.00 -3.12 13.97
N VAL A 75 -1.06 -2.20 13.77
CA VAL A 75 -1.34 -0.83 13.34
C VAL A 75 -0.66 -0.61 12.00
N GLY A 76 -1.44 -0.20 11.01
CA GLY A 76 -0.98 0.09 9.66
C GLY A 76 -1.45 1.46 9.22
N SER A 77 -0.78 2.02 8.22
CA SER A 77 -1.22 3.25 7.56
C SER A 77 -1.61 2.92 6.13
N ALA A 78 -2.76 3.42 5.68
CA ALA A 78 -3.19 3.32 4.29
C ALA A 78 -3.78 4.64 3.82
N THR A 79 -3.51 4.97 2.56
CA THR A 79 -4.19 6.03 1.84
C THR A 79 -5.41 5.43 1.17
N LEU A 80 -6.59 5.91 1.56
CA LEU A 80 -7.88 5.48 1.02
C LEU A 80 -8.40 6.58 0.10
N SER A 81 -8.85 6.18 -1.09
CA SER A 81 -9.63 7.04 -1.97
C SER A 81 -11.09 7.12 -1.49
N PRO A 82 -11.90 8.10 -1.95
CA PRO A 82 -13.31 8.20 -1.56
C PRO A 82 -14.13 6.89 -1.69
N PRO A 83 -14.04 6.09 -2.78
CA PRO A 83 -14.74 4.80 -2.85
C PRO A 83 -14.21 3.79 -1.81
N ASP A 84 -12.90 3.74 -1.57
CA ASP A 84 -12.31 2.85 -0.55
C ASP A 84 -12.82 3.19 0.86
N MET A 85 -13.02 4.48 1.13
CA MET A 85 -13.58 4.95 2.40
C MET A 85 -15.02 4.46 2.60
N ILE A 86 -15.83 4.38 1.53
CA ILE A 86 -17.19 3.82 1.58
C ILE A 86 -17.11 2.32 1.87
N TYR A 87 -16.27 1.59 1.14
CA TYR A 87 -16.11 0.14 1.34
C TYR A 87 -15.74 -0.18 2.80
N VAL A 88 -14.73 0.51 3.32
CA VAL A 88 -14.23 0.35 4.69
C VAL A 88 -15.31 0.67 5.73
N LYS A 89 -16.13 1.70 5.47
CA LYS A 89 -17.23 2.07 6.36
C LYS A 89 -18.33 1.01 6.40
N ASP A 90 -18.65 0.42 5.25
CA ASP A 90 -19.74 -0.57 5.12
C ASP A 90 -19.32 -1.96 5.61
N HIS A 91 -18.14 -2.44 5.19
CA HIS A 91 -17.68 -3.81 5.47
C HIS A 91 -16.89 -3.92 6.78
N LYS A 92 -16.32 -2.81 7.28
CA LYS A 92 -15.45 -2.76 8.48
C LYS A 92 -14.25 -3.71 8.43
N THR A 93 -13.89 -4.18 7.24
CA THR A 93 -12.75 -5.05 6.95
C THR A 93 -11.90 -4.42 5.87
N ILE A 94 -10.61 -4.74 5.88
CA ILE A 94 -9.66 -4.26 4.88
C ILE A 94 -8.62 -5.33 4.55
N PRO A 95 -8.33 -5.60 3.27
CA PRO A 95 -7.28 -6.52 2.86
C PRO A 95 -5.93 -6.08 3.44
N THR A 96 -5.32 -6.95 4.21
CA THR A 96 -4.09 -6.68 4.95
C THR A 96 -3.12 -7.85 4.79
N TYR A 97 -1.87 -7.54 4.54
CA TYR A 97 -0.77 -8.49 4.47
C TYR A 97 0.02 -8.42 5.77
N TYR A 98 0.24 -9.55 6.43
CA TYR A 98 1.09 -9.63 7.62
C TYR A 98 2.27 -10.57 7.40
N LEU A 99 3.40 -10.30 8.05
CA LEU A 99 4.55 -11.19 8.03
C LEU A 99 4.39 -12.31 9.06
N LYS A 100 4.55 -13.57 8.65
CA LYS A 100 4.45 -14.72 9.56
C LYS A 100 5.45 -14.64 10.74
N ASP A 101 6.65 -14.14 10.46
CA ASP A 101 7.71 -13.98 11.47
C ASP A 101 7.48 -12.78 12.39
N ASN A 102 6.70 -11.79 11.95
CA ASN A 102 6.38 -10.61 12.74
C ASN A 102 4.96 -10.11 12.39
N PRO A 103 3.91 -10.65 13.03
CA PRO A 103 2.53 -10.32 12.71
C PRO A 103 2.17 -8.86 13.01
N GLN A 104 2.96 -8.14 13.82
CA GLN A 104 2.73 -6.71 14.05
C GLN A 104 3.10 -5.85 12.84
N LYS A 105 3.96 -6.36 11.94
CA LYS A 105 4.35 -5.67 10.72
C LYS A 105 3.37 -6.02 9.61
N ILE A 106 2.46 -5.08 9.36
CA ILE A 106 1.41 -5.22 8.35
C ILE A 106 1.57 -4.23 7.21
N LEU A 107 1.00 -4.60 6.06
CA LEU A 107 0.78 -3.74 4.91
C LEU A 107 -0.69 -3.79 4.55
N ILE A 108 -1.36 -2.65 4.65
CA ILE A 108 -2.76 -2.52 4.27
C ILE A 108 -2.79 -2.29 2.76
N ALA A 109 -3.43 -3.19 2.01
CA ALA A 109 -3.47 -3.17 0.56
C ALA A 109 -4.77 -2.51 0.08
N ALA A 110 -4.85 -1.18 0.19
CA ALA A 110 -6.01 -0.41 -0.29
C ALA A 110 -6.27 -0.60 -1.79
N ASP A 111 -5.23 -0.90 -2.56
CA ASP A 111 -5.26 -1.25 -3.99
C ASP A 111 -6.04 -2.55 -4.31
N GLU A 112 -6.29 -3.39 -3.31
CA GLU A 112 -7.01 -4.66 -3.46
C GLU A 112 -8.44 -4.60 -2.91
N ILE A 113 -8.91 -3.41 -2.52
CA ILE A 113 -10.32 -3.19 -2.19
C ILE A 113 -11.13 -3.35 -3.48
N PRO A 114 -12.25 -4.11 -3.46
CA PRO A 114 -13.10 -4.27 -4.63
C PRO A 114 -13.58 -2.90 -5.10
N ASP A 115 -13.39 -2.59 -6.39
CA ASP A 115 -13.82 -1.31 -6.95
C ASP A 115 -15.35 -1.25 -6.94
N LEU A 116 -15.89 -0.45 -6.02
CA LEU A 116 -17.32 -0.23 -5.86
C LEU A 116 -17.97 0.44 -7.09
N LEU A 117 -17.18 1.07 -7.96
CA LEU A 117 -17.67 1.76 -9.16
C LEU A 117 -17.63 0.87 -10.42
N SER A 118 -17.17 -0.38 -10.29
CA SER A 118 -17.07 -1.35 -11.39
C SER A 118 -18.26 -2.30 -11.52
N GLN A 119 -19.32 -2.11 -10.72
CA GLN A 119 -20.61 -2.81 -10.80
C GLN A 119 -21.63 -2.01 -11.61
#